data_AF-T1A139-F1
#
_entry.id   AF-T1A139-F1
#
_cell.length_a   1.000
_cell.length_b   1.000
_cell.length_c   1.000
_cell.angle_alpha   90.00
_cell.angle_beta   90.00
_cell.angle_gamma   90.00
#
_symmetry.space_group_name_H-M   'P 1'
#
loop_
_entity.id
_entity.type
_entity.pdbx_description
1 polymer ?
#
loop_
_entity_poly.entity_id
_entity_poly.type
_entity_poly.pdbx_seq_one_letter_code
_entity_poly.pdbx_strand_id
1 'polypeptide(L)'
;MPIPPAGRTVEFSELAKYRRSIEREIARQYAAQRRRATPTVRPYLDILEEFTLRGGKRFRAICLLAGYHIATGRDPKAVVPAAAAMEHFQSWMLIHDDIIDHGEERRGGPTVHRRLAREHAESKGEGSA
;
A
#
# COMPACT_ATOMS: atom_id res chain seq x y z
N MET A 1 -13.91 25.47 11.69
CA MET A 1 -12.71 25.33 10.83
C MET A 1 -12.85 26.34 9.70
N PRO A 2 -11.90 27.25 9.46
CA PRO A 2 -12.06 28.25 8.39
C PRO A 2 -12.07 27.54 7.04
N ILE A 3 -13.03 27.92 6.20
CA ILE A 3 -13.13 27.44 4.81
C ILE A 3 -11.90 27.99 4.06
N PRO A 4 -11.16 27.16 3.32
CA PRO A 4 -10.02 27.66 2.54
C PRO A 4 -10.48 28.75 1.57
N PRO A 5 -9.70 29.83 1.38
CA PRO A 5 -10.04 30.88 0.44
C PRO A 5 -10.31 30.28 -0.94
N ALA A 6 -11.39 30.74 -1.58
CA ALA A 6 -11.78 30.31 -2.91
C ALA A 6 -10.60 30.47 -3.88
N GLY A 7 -10.27 29.41 -4.63
CA GLY A 7 -9.30 29.48 -5.73
C GLY A 7 -7.98 28.71 -5.57
N ARG A 8 -7.77 27.90 -4.52
CA ARG A 8 -6.61 26.97 -4.51
C ARG A 8 -6.93 25.70 -5.27
N THR A 9 -6.40 25.61 -6.48
CA THR A 9 -6.42 24.39 -7.31
C THR A 9 -5.05 23.72 -7.27
N VAL A 10 -5.01 22.43 -7.55
CA VAL A 10 -3.77 21.68 -7.77
C VAL A 10 -3.97 20.71 -8.91
N GLU A 11 -3.07 20.73 -9.87
CA GLU A 11 -3.09 19.78 -10.98
C GLU A 11 -2.70 18.39 -10.50
N PHE A 12 -3.41 17.36 -10.97
CA PHE A 12 -3.13 15.99 -10.55
C PHE A 12 -1.73 15.53 -11.00
N SER A 13 -1.27 15.98 -12.16
CA SER A 13 0.08 15.76 -12.69
C SER A 13 1.16 16.29 -11.73
N GLU A 14 0.92 17.43 -11.09
CA GLU A 14 1.83 18.01 -10.09
C GLU A 14 1.96 17.15 -8.85
N LEU A 15 0.93 16.36 -8.51
CA LEU A 15 0.98 15.47 -7.35
C LEU A 15 1.52 14.08 -7.70
N ALA A 16 1.50 13.70 -8.98
CA ALA A 16 2.07 12.43 -9.43
C ALA A 16 3.58 12.32 -9.09
N LYS A 17 4.30 13.45 -8.95
CA LYS A 17 5.70 13.49 -8.51
C LYS A 17 5.92 12.88 -7.12
N TYR A 18 4.89 12.88 -6.26
CA TYR A 18 4.95 12.28 -4.93
C TYR A 18 4.82 10.77 -4.92
N ARG A 19 4.47 10.13 -6.05
CA ARG A 19 4.32 8.67 -6.13
C ARG A 19 5.56 7.94 -5.60
N ARG A 20 6.75 8.34 -6.03
CA ARG A 20 8.01 7.75 -5.54
C ARG A 20 8.22 7.98 -4.05
N SER A 21 7.84 9.15 -3.53
CA SER A 21 7.93 9.45 -2.10
C SER A 21 6.99 8.56 -1.29
N ILE A 22 5.78 8.31 -1.79
CA ILE A 22 4.80 7.40 -1.18
C ILE A 22 5.31 5.95 -1.21
N GLU A 23 5.82 5.48 -2.34
CA GLU A 23 6.37 4.12 -2.45
C GLU A 23 7.58 3.91 -1.54
N ARG A 24 8.49 4.89 -1.44
CA ARG A 24 9.60 4.88 -0.49
C ARG A 24 9.13 4.90 0.97
N GLU A 25 8.07 5.65 1.26
CA GLU A 25 7.46 5.70 2.58
C GLU A 25 6.87 4.34 2.97
N ILE A 26 6.12 3.70 2.08
CA ILE A 26 5.58 2.34 2.26
C ILE A 26 6.72 1.36 2.57
N ALA A 27 7.77 1.34 1.73
CA ALA A 27 8.92 0.47 1.94
C ALA A 27 9.64 0.74 3.28
N ARG A 28 9.77 2.02 3.67
CA ARG A 28 10.34 2.39 4.97
C ARG A 28 9.51 1.87 6.13
N GLN A 29 8.18 1.92 6.03
CA GLN A 29 7.28 1.41 7.06
C GLN A 29 7.37 -0.12 7.18
N TYR A 30 7.42 -0.87 6.07
CA TYR A 30 7.67 -2.31 6.09
C TYR A 30 9.05 -2.66 6.68
N ALA A 31 10.10 -1.94 6.31
CA ALA A 31 11.43 -2.12 6.89
C ALA A 31 11.44 -1.88 8.41
N ALA A 32 10.72 -0.86 8.89
CA ALA A 32 10.59 -0.60 10.32
C ALA A 32 9.83 -1.72 11.05
N GLN A 33 8.75 -2.24 10.45
CA GLN A 33 8.01 -3.38 11.03
C GLN A 33 8.85 -4.65 11.07
N ARG A 34 9.61 -4.96 10.00
CA ARG A 34 10.50 -6.13 9.96
C ARG A 34 11.55 -6.13 11.06
N ARG A 35 12.07 -4.96 11.46
CA ARG A 35 13.02 -4.86 12.58
C ARG A 35 12.44 -5.30 13.92
N ARG A 36 11.12 -5.17 14.10
CA ARG A 36 10.40 -5.50 15.34
C ARG A 36 9.67 -6.85 15.27
N ALA A 37 9.61 -7.45 14.08
CA ALA A 37 8.90 -8.70 13.83
C ALA A 37 9.71 -9.94 14.26
N THR A 38 9.00 -10.93 14.79
CA THR A 38 9.54 -12.27 15.05
C THR A 38 9.89 -12.98 13.73
N PRO A 39 10.77 -14.00 13.75
CA PRO A 39 11.08 -14.79 12.56
C PRO A 39 9.84 -15.35 11.87
N THR A 40 8.82 -15.75 12.63
CA THR A 40 7.56 -16.28 12.12
C THR A 40 6.76 -15.25 11.31
N VAL A 41 6.79 -13.97 11.69
CA VAL A 41 5.98 -12.91 11.05
C VAL A 41 6.65 -12.33 9.80
N ARG A 42 7.99 -12.36 9.74
CA ARG A 42 8.76 -11.71 8.67
C ARG A 42 8.37 -12.13 7.25
N PRO A 43 8.18 -13.42 6.92
CA PRO A 43 7.79 -13.83 5.57
C PRO A 43 6.47 -13.18 5.12
N TYR A 44 5.50 -13.06 6.03
CA TYR A 44 4.22 -12.41 5.72
C TYR A 44 4.38 -10.91 5.46
N LEU A 45 5.30 -10.23 6.15
CA LEU A 45 5.60 -8.82 5.85
C LEU A 45 6.20 -8.66 4.45
N ASP A 46 7.03 -9.59 3.99
CA ASP A 46 7.59 -9.55 2.64
C ASP A 46 6.51 -9.78 1.57
N ILE A 47 5.55 -10.69 1.82
CA ILE A 47 4.38 -10.89 0.95
C ILE A 47 3.51 -9.63 0.89
N LEU A 48 3.22 -9.02 2.04
CA LEU A 48 2.40 -7.81 2.12
C LEU A 48 3.09 -6.60 1.48
N GLU A 49 4.40 -6.45 1.67
CA GLU A 49 5.19 -5.40 1.03
C GLU A 49 5.17 -5.54 -0.49
N GLU A 50 5.42 -6.75 -0.99
CA GLU A 50 5.38 -7.07 -2.42
C GLU A 50 3.99 -6.75 -2.99
N PHE A 51 2.91 -7.26 -2.38
CA PHE A 51 1.54 -7.00 -2.84
C PHE A 51 1.20 -5.50 -2.85
N THR A 52 1.57 -4.77 -1.80
CA THR A 52 1.25 -3.34 -1.66
C THR A 52 2.02 -2.51 -2.68
N LEU A 53 3.31 -2.81 -2.87
CA LEU A 53 4.19 -2.12 -3.82
C LEU A 53 3.96 -2.55 -5.28
N ARG A 54 3.38 -3.74 -5.52
CA ARG A 54 3.07 -4.23 -6.87
C ARG A 54 1.97 -3.38 -7.51
N GLY A 55 2.36 -2.68 -8.58
CA GLY A 55 1.47 -1.88 -9.41
C GLY A 55 0.73 -0.77 -8.65
N GLY A 56 -0.42 -0.36 -9.18
CA GLY A 56 -1.28 0.65 -8.55
C GLY A 56 -0.91 2.10 -8.93
N LYS A 57 -1.93 2.93 -9.16
CA LYS A 57 -1.78 4.34 -9.53
C LYS A 57 -1.52 5.26 -8.33
N ARG A 58 -1.58 4.73 -7.10
CA ARG A 58 -1.53 5.49 -5.83
C ARG A 58 -2.55 6.63 -5.78
N PHE A 59 -3.68 6.44 -6.44
CA PHE A 59 -4.68 7.48 -6.65
C PHE A 59 -5.24 7.99 -5.32
N ARG A 60 -5.54 7.09 -4.37
CA ARG A 60 -6.07 7.44 -3.04
C ARG A 60 -5.07 8.24 -2.22
N ALA A 61 -3.81 7.81 -2.20
CA ALA A 61 -2.73 8.61 -1.61
C ALA A 61 -2.64 10.01 -2.24
N ILE A 62 -2.68 10.11 -3.57
CA ILE A 62 -2.60 11.40 -4.27
C ILE A 62 -3.82 12.29 -3.93
N CYS A 63 -5.03 11.74 -3.85
CA CYS A 63 -6.21 12.48 -3.41
C CYS A 63 -6.05 13.02 -1.98
N LEU A 64 -5.44 12.25 -1.07
CA LEU A 64 -5.14 12.72 0.28
C LEU A 64 -4.16 13.90 0.25
N LEU A 65 -3.09 13.81 -0.55
CA LEU A 65 -2.13 14.90 -0.74
C LEU A 65 -2.80 16.17 -1.29
N ALA A 66 -3.68 16.01 -2.28
CA ALA A 66 -4.46 17.10 -2.87
C ALA A 66 -5.36 17.78 -1.84
N GLY A 67 -6.13 16.99 -1.10
CA GLY A 67 -7.02 17.49 -0.05
C GLY A 67 -6.27 18.29 1.01
N TYR A 68 -5.12 17.79 1.47
CA TYR A 68 -4.27 18.51 2.40
C TYR A 68 -3.75 19.84 1.83
N HIS A 69 -3.29 19.83 0.57
CA HIS A 69 -2.80 21.04 -0.09
C HIS A 69 -3.90 22.09 -0.22
N ILE A 70 -5.07 21.71 -0.73
CA ILE A 70 -6.20 22.61 -0.94
C ILE A 70 -6.65 23.22 0.39
N ALA A 71 -6.74 22.40 1.44
CA ALA A 71 -7.20 22.84 2.75
C ALA A 71 -6.21 23.76 3.46
N THR A 72 -4.89 23.55 3.28
CA THR A 72 -3.87 24.22 4.11
C THR A 72 -2.93 25.16 3.37
N GLY A 73 -2.82 25.04 2.05
CA GLY A 73 -1.80 25.70 1.23
C GLY A 73 -0.36 25.23 1.47
N ARG A 74 -0.14 24.19 2.29
CA ARG A 74 1.20 23.69 2.66
C ARG A 74 1.70 22.61 1.70
N ASP A 75 3.01 22.38 1.72
CA ASP A 75 3.66 21.29 0.98
C ASP A 75 3.07 19.93 1.40
N PRO A 76 2.46 19.16 0.47
CA PRO A 76 1.91 17.84 0.75
C PRO A 76 2.93 16.81 1.24
N LYS A 77 4.23 17.06 1.05
CA LYS A 77 5.29 16.19 1.58
C LYS A 77 5.12 15.90 3.08
N ALA A 78 4.59 16.86 3.84
CA ALA A 78 4.34 16.72 5.28
C ALA A 78 3.36 15.57 5.63
N VAL A 79 2.47 15.19 4.71
CA VAL A 79 1.46 14.14 4.92
C VAL A 79 1.71 12.88 4.10
N VAL A 80 2.90 12.71 3.51
CA VAL A 80 3.32 11.47 2.84
C VAL A 80 3.17 10.23 3.74
N PRO A 81 3.50 10.26 5.05
CA PRO A 81 3.27 9.11 5.93
C PRO A 81 1.78 8.70 6.02
N ALA A 82 0.87 9.68 6.06
CA ALA A 82 -0.57 9.42 6.05
C ALA A 82 -1.05 8.91 4.68
N ALA A 83 -0.47 9.42 3.59
CA ALA A 83 -0.74 8.93 2.25
C ALA A 83 -0.29 7.48 2.05
N ALA A 84 0.84 7.06 2.63
CA ALA A 84 1.26 5.67 2.66
C ALA A 84 0.32 4.78 3.50
N ALA A 85 -0.13 5.27 4.66
CA ALA A 85 -1.12 4.56 5.48
C ALA A 85 -2.42 4.29 4.71
N MET A 86 -2.85 5.23 3.87
CA MET A 86 -4.01 5.06 2.98
C MET A 86 -3.82 3.90 1.97
N GLU A 87 -2.60 3.69 1.47
CA GLU A 87 -2.31 2.59 0.54
C GLU A 87 -2.23 1.22 1.27
N HIS A 88 -1.82 1.19 2.53
CA HIS A 88 -1.92 -0.01 3.36
C HIS A 88 -3.38 -0.39 3.59
N PHE A 89 -4.22 0.59 3.94
CA PHE A 89 -5.67 0.37 4.10
C PHE A 89 -6.32 -0.12 2.79
N GLN A 90 -5.94 0.46 1.65
CA GLN A 90 -6.39 -0.02 0.35
C GLN A 90 -5.94 -1.46 0.08
N SER A 91 -4.71 -1.81 0.45
CA SER A 91 -4.18 -3.16 0.22
C SER A 91 -4.92 -4.18 1.09
N TRP A 92 -5.23 -3.83 2.34
CA TRP A 92 -6.10 -4.64 3.21
C TRP A 92 -7.46 -4.90 2.58
N MET A 93 -8.15 -3.87 2.09
CA MET A 93 -9.45 -4.06 1.42
C MET A 93 -9.35 -5.01 0.22
N LEU A 94 -8.35 -4.81 -0.65
CA LEU A 94 -8.19 -5.66 -1.84
C LEU A 94 -7.88 -7.12 -1.50
N ILE A 95 -7.12 -7.38 -0.43
CA ILE A 95 -6.83 -8.75 0.02
C ILE A 95 -8.13 -9.43 0.47
N HIS A 96 -8.98 -8.70 1.18
CA HIS A 96 -10.28 -9.22 1.61
C HIS A 96 -11.22 -9.43 0.43
N ASP A 97 -11.29 -8.48 -0.51
CA ASP A 97 -12.06 -8.62 -1.75
C ASP A 97 -11.60 -9.86 -2.54
N ASP A 98 -10.28 -10.07 -2.68
CA ASP A 98 -9.73 -11.24 -3.37
C ASP A 98 -10.17 -12.56 -2.74
N ILE A 99 -10.36 -12.61 -1.43
CA ILE A 99 -10.84 -13.81 -0.73
C ILE A 99 -12.34 -14.00 -0.97
N ILE A 100 -13.13 -12.92 -0.84
CA ILE A 100 -14.59 -12.93 -1.00
C ILE A 100 -14.98 -13.28 -2.44
N ASP A 101 -14.28 -12.70 -3.41
CA ASP A 101 -14.57 -12.85 -4.84
C ASP A 101 -13.83 -14.02 -5.49
N HIS A 102 -13.10 -14.83 -4.70
CA HIS A 102 -12.25 -15.92 -5.19
C HIS A 102 -11.25 -15.48 -6.27
N GLY A 103 -10.69 -14.28 -6.14
CA GLY A 103 -9.74 -13.70 -7.08
C GLY A 103 -8.42 -14.48 -7.10
N GLU A 104 -8.01 -14.98 -8.26
CA GLU A 104 -6.76 -15.74 -8.39
C GLU A 104 -5.53 -14.85 -8.57
N GLU A 105 -5.69 -13.77 -9.36
CA GLU A 105 -4.62 -12.84 -9.69
C GLU A 105 -5.03 -11.39 -9.47
N ARG A 106 -4.04 -10.57 -9.09
CA ARG A 106 -4.18 -9.12 -8.97
C ARG A 106 -2.90 -8.43 -9.38
N ARG A 107 -3.07 -7.47 -10.31
CA ARG A 107 -1.99 -6.62 -10.85
C ARG A 107 -0.83 -7.45 -11.43
N GLY A 108 -1.16 -8.51 -12.18
CA GLY A 108 -0.20 -9.36 -12.89
C GLY A 108 0.54 -10.37 -12.01
N GLY A 109 0.05 -10.67 -10.81
CA GLY A 109 0.61 -11.71 -9.94
C GLY A 109 -0.46 -12.33 -9.05
N PRO A 110 -0.15 -13.43 -8.34
CA PRO A 110 -1.13 -14.14 -7.52
C PRO A 110 -1.64 -13.25 -6.38
N THR A 111 -2.91 -13.43 -6.01
CA THR A 111 -3.46 -12.82 -4.79
C THR A 111 -2.81 -13.42 -3.55
N VAL A 112 -2.86 -12.70 -2.42
CA VAL A 112 -2.15 -13.09 -1.19
C VAL A 112 -2.56 -14.49 -0.72
N HIS A 113 -3.85 -14.80 -0.73
CA HIS A 113 -4.34 -16.10 -0.26
C HIS A 113 -3.92 -17.26 -1.20
N ARG A 114 -3.85 -17.04 -2.52
CA ARG A 114 -3.36 -18.05 -3.47
C ARG A 114 -1.87 -18.29 -3.33
N ARG A 115 -1.08 -17.23 -3.14
CA ARG A 115 0.35 -17.34 -2.87
C ARG A 115 0.61 -18.16 -1.60
N LEU A 116 -0.06 -17.82 -0.50
CA LEU A 116 0.07 -18.54 0.77
C LEU A 116 -0.40 -20.00 0.67
N ALA A 117 -1.49 -20.28 -0.05
CA ALA A 117 -1.97 -21.64 -0.26
C ALA A 117 -0.93 -22.50 -1.01
N ARG A 118 -0.25 -21.92 -2.02
CA ARG A 118 0.83 -22.60 -2.74
C ARG A 118 2.03 -22.87 -1.85
N GLU A 119 2.53 -21.85 -1.15
CA GLU A 119 3.67 -21.99 -0.23
C GLU A 119 3.39 -23.04 0.87
N HIS A 120 2.15 -23.11 1.37
CA HIS A 120 1.73 -24.15 2.32
C HIS A 120 1.70 -25.55 1.70
N ALA A 121 1.20 -25.69 0.47
CA ALA A 121 1.17 -26.99 -0.22
C ALA A 121 2.60 -27.52 -0.49
N GLU A 122 3.51 -26.62 -0.89
CA GLU A 122 4.93 -26.93 -1.11
C GLU A 122 5.60 -27.38 0.21
N SER A 123 5.36 -26.68 1.32
CA SER A 123 5.91 -27.07 2.64
C SER A 123 5.46 -28.44 3.13
N LYS A 124 4.27 -28.91 2.70
CA LYS A 124 3.78 -30.27 3.02
C LYS A 124 4.38 -31.35 2.13
N GLY A 125 4.89 -31.01 0.94
CA GLY A 125 5.59 -31.93 0.05
C GLY A 125 6.94 -32.39 0.61
N GLU A 126 7.54 -31.62 1.51
CA GLU A 126 8.83 -31.95 2.16
C GLU A 126 8.71 -32.91 3.36
N GLY A 127 7.47 -33.23 3.79
CA GLY A 127 7.17 -34.09 4.94
C GLY A 127 6.60 -35.47 4.61
N SER A 128 6.69 -35.91 3.36
CA SER A 128 6.21 -37.22 2.92
C SER A 128 7.32 -37.96 2.16
N ALA A 129 8.32 -38.43 2.90
CA ALA A 129 9.27 -39.47 2.48
C ALA A 129 9.54 -40.42 3.64
#